data_AF-A0A2H6AD82-F1
#
_entry.id   AF-A0A2H6AD82-F1
#
_cell.length_a   1.000
_cell.length_b   1.000
_cell.length_c   1.000
_cell.angle_alpha   90.00
_cell.angle_beta   90.00
_cell.angle_gamma   90.00
#
_symmetry.space_group_name_H-M   'P 1'
#
loop_
_entity.id
_entity.type
_entity.pdbx_description
1 polymer ?
#
loop_
_entity_poly.entity_id
_entity_poly.type
_entity_poly.pdbx_seq_one_letter_code
_entity_poly.pdbx_strand_id
1 'polypeptide(L)'
;MPSNVLRRSLTVLSISSLILLMDLRGTYTQAPSTAPQSQRNVVSGLGTEVVALVNNVPITREELANELIARKGRQFLELLINRRIIEQAAAKANVTATDREVEEELAEVIRSLKLKNAAEFESTVLKQRNTTLFEYKEDVLRPAILMRKLAEKRVQVTEEDLRKAFEANYGEKVQCRIILVPKSDGLGVALKIYDKLKGKGIDEFIREASQQPSQLAATGGKIRPINRHSAAPELERAAFSLRDGEMSEIIEVQEGYVILLREKLIPADTGIRFEDVREQLRREVYKRKVEAEIPLLFNELRASAVINDFLNNRFDIKDVPLPGRNSPGALAPSSSAPSSHP
;
A
#
# COMPACT_ATOMS: atom_id res chain seq x y z
N MET A 1 -13.26 -21.27 34.41
CA MET A 1 -13.88 -21.10 33.09
C MET A 1 -13.01 -20.16 32.27
N PRO A 2 -12.00 -20.64 31.52
CA PRO A 2 -11.00 -19.75 30.94
C PRO A 2 -11.52 -19.08 29.67
N SER A 3 -11.19 -17.79 29.61
CA SER A 3 -11.61 -16.76 28.67
C SER A 3 -10.94 -16.89 27.31
N ASN A 4 -11.70 -17.36 26.32
CA ASN A 4 -11.39 -17.28 24.90
C ASN A 4 -11.71 -15.88 24.35
N VAL A 5 -10.88 -14.88 24.66
CA VAL A 5 -10.98 -13.54 24.04
C VAL A 5 -9.58 -12.96 23.91
N LEU A 6 -8.91 -13.14 22.77
CA LEU A 6 -7.92 -12.24 22.13
C LEU A 6 -7.08 -13.02 21.10
N ARG A 7 -7.59 -13.19 19.88
CA ARG A 7 -6.77 -13.72 18.77
C ARG A 7 -7.29 -13.34 17.39
N ARG A 8 -7.73 -12.09 17.20
CA ARG A 8 -8.19 -11.59 15.88
C ARG A 8 -8.03 -10.07 15.76
N SER A 9 -6.85 -9.58 15.40
CA SER A 9 -6.69 -8.21 14.85
C SER A 9 -5.34 -7.95 14.17
N LEU A 10 -4.81 -8.90 13.38
CA LEU A 10 -3.67 -8.66 12.48
C LEU A 10 -3.90 -9.40 11.16
N THR A 11 -4.83 -8.89 10.34
CA THR A 11 -5.00 -9.36 8.96
C THR A 11 -5.20 -8.21 7.96
N VAL A 12 -5.13 -6.94 8.38
CA VAL A 12 -5.47 -5.80 7.51
C VAL A 12 -4.24 -5.06 6.97
N LEU A 13 -3.01 -5.53 7.24
CA LEU A 13 -1.79 -4.87 6.76
C LEU A 13 -1.18 -5.43 5.47
N SER A 14 -1.72 -6.48 4.85
CA SER A 14 -1.06 -7.10 3.69
C SER A 14 -1.37 -6.45 2.33
N ILE A 15 -2.43 -5.65 2.20
CA ILE A 15 -2.78 -4.97 0.92
C ILE A 15 -2.44 -3.46 0.99
N SER A 16 -2.31 -2.91 2.20
CA SER A 16 -2.07 -1.48 2.42
C SER A 16 -0.73 -0.98 1.88
N SER A 17 0.28 -1.86 1.75
CA SER A 17 1.59 -1.45 1.24
C SER A 17 1.63 -1.27 -0.29
N LEU A 18 0.70 -1.88 -1.04
CA LEU A 18 0.57 -1.67 -2.49
C LEU A 18 -0.42 -0.53 -2.82
N ILE A 19 -1.34 -0.22 -1.91
CA ILE A 19 -2.40 0.78 -2.10
C ILE A 19 -1.88 2.24 -2.01
N LEU A 20 -0.71 2.50 -1.42
CA LEU A 20 -0.24 3.86 -1.15
C LEU A 20 0.18 4.68 -2.40
N LEU A 21 0.05 4.15 -3.62
CA LEU A 21 0.61 4.76 -4.84
C LEU A 21 -0.41 5.13 -5.93
N MET A 22 -1.72 5.08 -5.67
CA MET A 22 -2.72 5.35 -6.70
C MET A 22 -3.73 6.41 -6.28
N ASP A 23 -3.35 7.67 -6.45
CA ASP A 23 -4.23 8.82 -6.34
C ASP A 23 -4.42 9.43 -7.74
N LEU A 24 -5.53 9.11 -8.41
CA LEU A 24 -5.90 9.71 -9.70
C LEU A 24 -7.36 10.14 -9.69
N ARG A 25 -7.57 11.43 -9.46
CA ARG A 25 -8.87 12.10 -9.59
C ARG A 25 -9.39 12.04 -11.03
N GLY A 26 -10.69 11.86 -11.16
CA GLY A 26 -11.43 11.99 -12.43
C GLY A 26 -12.82 11.40 -12.30
N THR A 27 -13.77 12.19 -11.81
CA THR A 27 -15.19 11.81 -11.76
C THR A 27 -15.85 12.06 -13.11
N TYR A 28 -16.54 11.06 -13.65
CA TYR A 28 -17.59 11.28 -14.64
C TYR A 28 -18.85 10.50 -14.22
N THR A 29 -19.96 11.22 -14.12
CA THR A 29 -21.31 10.66 -13.97
C THR A 29 -21.89 10.49 -15.37
N GLN A 30 -22.19 9.25 -15.78
CA GLN A 30 -22.94 9.02 -17.01
C GLN A 30 -24.44 9.27 -16.79
N ALA A 31 -25.06 10.03 -17.68
CA ALA A 31 -26.51 10.05 -17.86
C ALA A 31 -26.90 9.04 -18.97
N PRO A 32 -28.04 8.33 -18.86
CA PRO A 32 -28.47 7.42 -19.90
C PRO A 32 -28.95 8.19 -21.13
N SER A 33 -28.45 7.83 -22.32
CA SER A 33 -28.93 8.40 -23.58
C SER A 33 -29.36 7.30 -24.53
N THR A 34 -30.66 7.30 -24.85
CA THR A 34 -31.26 6.66 -26.02
C THR A 34 -31.20 7.63 -27.20
N ALA A 35 -30.43 7.30 -28.25
CA ALA A 35 -30.52 7.96 -29.56
C ALA A 35 -30.21 6.93 -30.69
N PRO A 36 -30.78 7.12 -31.90
CA PRO A 36 -31.07 6.02 -32.83
C PRO A 36 -29.91 5.63 -33.74
N GLN A 37 -29.86 4.34 -34.07
CA GLN A 37 -28.91 3.73 -35.00
C GLN A 37 -29.03 4.34 -36.41
N SER A 38 -27.93 4.92 -36.90
CA SER A 38 -27.74 5.24 -38.32
C SER A 38 -26.45 4.58 -38.77
N GLN A 39 -26.57 3.55 -39.59
CA GLN A 39 -25.45 2.81 -40.17
C GLN A 39 -24.59 3.72 -41.06
N ARG A 40 -23.30 3.84 -40.74
CA ARG A 40 -22.24 4.03 -41.74
C ARG A 40 -21.08 3.10 -41.42
N ASN A 41 -20.94 2.07 -42.25
CA ASN A 41 -19.72 1.30 -42.37
C ASN A 41 -18.59 2.22 -42.83
N VAL A 42 -17.62 2.47 -41.96
CA VAL A 42 -16.27 2.86 -42.34
C VAL A 42 -15.34 1.90 -41.63
N VAL A 43 -14.53 1.20 -42.43
CA VAL A 43 -13.46 0.29 -42.02
C VAL A 43 -12.55 1.07 -41.07
N SER A 44 -12.74 0.88 -39.77
CA SER A 44 -12.06 1.68 -38.75
C SER A 44 -10.82 0.90 -38.29
N GLY A 45 -9.64 1.41 -38.63
CA GLY A 45 -8.50 1.19 -37.75
C GLY A 45 -8.88 1.68 -36.35
N LEU A 46 -8.41 1.00 -35.31
CA LEU A 46 -8.80 1.24 -33.90
C LEU A 46 -8.69 2.70 -33.41
N GLY A 47 -8.11 3.62 -34.19
CA GLY A 47 -8.00 5.04 -33.87
C GLY A 47 -9.15 5.94 -34.36
N THR A 48 -9.83 5.59 -35.46
CA THR A 48 -10.82 6.48 -36.11
C THR A 48 -12.26 6.30 -35.62
N GLU A 49 -12.48 5.40 -34.65
CA GLU A 49 -13.80 5.17 -34.06
C GLU A 49 -14.31 6.44 -33.35
N VAL A 50 -15.50 6.91 -33.70
CA VAL A 50 -16.13 8.08 -33.07
C VAL A 50 -16.76 7.66 -31.74
N VAL A 51 -16.29 8.23 -30.63
CA VAL A 51 -16.78 7.91 -29.28
C VAL A 51 -17.76 8.96 -28.74
N ALA A 52 -17.74 10.18 -29.28
CA ALA A 52 -18.72 11.23 -28.98
C ALA A 52 -18.81 12.25 -30.12
N LEU A 53 -19.90 13.02 -30.17
CA LEU A 53 -20.07 14.17 -31.06
C LEU A 53 -20.38 15.43 -30.23
N VAL A 54 -19.72 16.54 -30.51
CA VAL A 54 -20.03 17.87 -29.96
C VAL A 54 -20.41 18.78 -31.12
N ASN A 55 -21.69 19.16 -31.24
CA ASN A 55 -22.19 19.94 -32.37
C ASN A 55 -21.79 19.34 -33.74
N ASN A 56 -21.90 18.02 -33.88
CA ASN A 56 -21.46 17.23 -35.05
C ASN A 56 -19.94 17.20 -35.32
N VAL A 57 -19.12 17.74 -34.42
CA VAL A 57 -17.66 17.54 -34.45
C VAL A 57 -17.33 16.25 -33.69
N PRO A 58 -16.68 15.26 -34.32
CA PRO A 58 -16.37 14.00 -33.68
C PRO A 58 -15.19 14.10 -32.70
N ILE A 59 -15.35 13.46 -31.54
CA ILE A 59 -14.25 13.07 -30.67
C ILE A 59 -13.94 11.61 -30.99
N THR A 60 -12.71 11.34 -31.41
CA THR A 60 -12.29 9.99 -31.79
C THR A 60 -11.72 9.22 -30.59
N ARG A 61 -11.73 7.89 -30.69
CA ARG A 61 -11.10 7.01 -29.70
C ARG A 61 -9.61 7.30 -29.56
N GLU A 62 -8.91 7.62 -30.66
CA GLU A 62 -7.51 8.02 -30.64
C GLU A 62 -7.29 9.35 -29.91
N GLU A 63 -8.11 10.36 -30.18
CA GLU A 63 -8.05 11.65 -29.48
C GLU A 63 -8.24 11.47 -27.97
N LEU A 64 -9.27 10.71 -27.57
CA LEU A 64 -9.50 10.39 -26.17
C LEU A 64 -8.34 9.61 -25.56
N ALA A 65 -7.81 8.60 -26.27
CA ALA A 65 -6.69 7.80 -25.80
C ALA A 65 -5.42 8.65 -25.62
N ASN A 66 -5.10 9.52 -26.58
CA ASN A 66 -3.95 10.41 -26.52
C ASN A 66 -4.06 11.39 -25.35
N GLU A 67 -5.25 11.96 -25.11
CA GLU A 67 -5.49 12.82 -23.93
C GLU A 67 -5.32 12.06 -22.60
N LEU A 68 -5.80 10.82 -22.51
CA LEU A 68 -5.62 9.99 -21.32
C LEU A 68 -4.15 9.59 -21.13
N ILE A 69 -3.44 9.23 -22.20
CA ILE A 69 -2.01 8.92 -22.17
C ILE A 69 -1.20 10.14 -21.74
N ALA A 70 -1.48 11.32 -22.29
CA ALA A 70 -0.77 12.56 -21.96
C ALA A 70 -0.95 12.94 -20.48
N ARG A 71 -2.13 12.72 -19.90
CA ARG A 71 -2.43 13.13 -18.52
C ARG A 71 -2.13 12.07 -17.47
N LYS A 72 -2.34 10.79 -17.78
CA LYS A 72 -2.29 9.66 -16.83
C LYS A 72 -1.48 8.46 -17.32
N GLY A 73 -1.01 8.49 -18.57
CA GLY A 73 -0.37 7.35 -19.23
C GLY A 73 0.85 6.81 -18.49
N ARG A 74 1.71 7.69 -17.93
CA ARG A 74 2.90 7.25 -17.18
C ARG A 74 2.55 6.43 -15.94
N GLN A 75 1.57 6.88 -15.15
CA GLN A 75 1.16 6.17 -13.94
C GLN A 75 0.51 4.82 -14.27
N PHE A 76 -0.35 4.78 -15.27
CA PHE A 76 -0.95 3.52 -15.72
C PHE A 76 0.06 2.59 -16.39
N LEU A 77 1.05 3.12 -17.12
CA LEU A 77 2.10 2.31 -17.73
C LEU A 77 2.93 1.59 -16.66
N GLU A 78 3.32 2.28 -15.60
CA GLU A 78 4.05 1.67 -14.47
C GLU A 78 3.23 0.55 -13.81
N LEU A 79 1.93 0.75 -13.59
CA LEU A 79 1.01 -0.30 -13.10
C LEU A 79 1.02 -1.51 -14.04
N LEU A 80 0.85 -1.28 -15.34
CA LEU A 80 0.81 -2.35 -16.36
C LEU A 80 2.13 -3.11 -16.46
N ILE A 81 3.27 -2.42 -16.36
CA ILE A 81 4.60 -3.05 -16.33
C ILE A 81 4.69 -4.00 -15.13
N ASN A 82 4.37 -3.51 -13.93
CA ASN A 82 4.44 -4.31 -12.71
C ASN A 82 3.50 -5.53 -12.78
N ARG A 83 2.27 -5.33 -13.29
CA ARG A 83 1.33 -6.43 -13.54
C ARG A 83 1.91 -7.45 -14.52
N ARG A 84 2.51 -7.00 -15.62
CA ARG A 84 3.07 -7.89 -16.64
C ARG A 84 4.25 -8.71 -16.13
N ILE A 85 5.10 -8.14 -15.28
CA ILE A 85 6.19 -8.85 -14.61
C ILE A 85 5.64 -10.00 -13.77
N ILE A 86 4.59 -9.73 -12.97
CA ILE A 86 3.94 -10.74 -12.11
C ILE A 86 3.30 -11.83 -12.97
N GLU A 87 2.54 -11.46 -14.01
CA GLU A 87 1.88 -12.42 -14.91
C GLU A 87 2.88 -13.33 -15.63
N GLN A 88 4.01 -12.78 -16.11
CA GLN A 88 5.06 -13.56 -16.76
C GLN A 88 5.73 -14.53 -15.77
N ALA A 89 6.04 -14.08 -14.55
CA ALA A 89 6.59 -14.94 -13.51
C ALA A 89 5.63 -16.06 -13.12
N ALA A 90 4.35 -15.73 -12.96
CA ALA A 90 3.28 -16.67 -12.68
C ALA A 90 3.14 -17.72 -13.79
N ALA A 91 3.09 -17.29 -15.05
CA ALA A 91 3.02 -18.19 -16.20
C ALA A 91 4.22 -19.15 -16.25
N LYS A 92 5.45 -18.62 -16.07
CA LYS A 92 6.68 -19.44 -16.03
C LYS A 92 6.65 -20.48 -14.91
N ALA A 93 6.02 -20.14 -13.78
CA ALA A 93 5.89 -21.03 -12.63
C ALA A 93 4.61 -21.90 -12.67
N ASN A 94 3.83 -21.87 -13.75
CA ASN A 94 2.51 -22.53 -13.85
C ASN A 94 1.58 -22.18 -12.67
N VAL A 95 1.57 -20.91 -12.28
CA VAL A 95 0.69 -20.34 -11.25
C VAL A 95 -0.40 -19.54 -11.95
N THR A 96 -1.65 -19.77 -11.55
CA THR A 96 -2.82 -19.04 -12.05
C THR A 96 -3.62 -18.47 -10.89
N ALA A 97 -4.38 -17.41 -11.14
CA ALA A 97 -5.36 -16.85 -10.22
C ALA A 97 -6.74 -17.00 -10.87
N THR A 98 -7.56 -17.91 -10.33
CA THR A 98 -8.89 -18.18 -10.87
C THR A 98 -9.88 -17.11 -10.40
N ASP A 99 -10.97 -16.91 -11.16
CA ASP A 99 -11.99 -15.93 -10.78
C ASP A 99 -12.63 -16.29 -9.42
N ARG A 100 -12.77 -17.59 -9.12
CA ARG A 100 -13.24 -18.07 -7.82
C ARG A 100 -12.35 -17.56 -6.68
N GLU A 101 -11.03 -17.62 -6.85
CA GLU A 101 -10.08 -17.14 -5.84
C GLU A 101 -10.13 -15.62 -5.68
N VAL A 102 -10.37 -14.89 -6.78
CA VAL A 102 -10.56 -13.44 -6.73
C VAL A 102 -11.84 -13.07 -5.97
N GLU A 103 -12.95 -13.79 -6.19
CA GLU A 103 -14.19 -13.58 -5.41
C GLU A 103 -14.02 -13.95 -3.94
N GLU A 104 -13.32 -15.05 -3.64
CA GLU A 104 -13.02 -15.47 -2.27
C GLU A 104 -12.16 -14.42 -1.54
N GLU A 105 -11.11 -13.91 -2.18
CA GLU A 105 -10.25 -12.86 -1.64
C GLU A 105 -11.07 -11.56 -1.42
N LEU A 106 -11.91 -11.17 -2.39
CA LEU A 106 -12.79 -10.02 -2.25
C LEU A 106 -13.73 -10.18 -1.04
N ALA A 107 -14.33 -11.36 -0.85
CA ALA A 107 -15.20 -11.64 0.28
C ALA A 107 -14.46 -11.55 1.63
N GLU A 108 -13.20 -12.00 1.68
CA GLU A 108 -12.34 -11.84 2.86
C GLU A 108 -12.01 -10.36 3.12
N VAL A 109 -11.69 -9.58 2.10
CA VAL A 109 -11.46 -8.13 2.24
C VAL A 109 -12.70 -7.44 2.81
N ILE A 110 -13.88 -7.68 2.22
CA ILE A 110 -15.17 -7.14 2.68
C ILE A 110 -15.41 -7.47 4.16
N ARG A 111 -15.20 -8.74 4.55
CA ARG A 111 -15.37 -9.21 5.93
C ARG A 111 -14.37 -8.55 6.88
N SER A 112 -13.12 -8.39 6.46
CA SER A 112 -12.07 -7.76 7.27
C SER A 112 -12.37 -6.29 7.58
N LEU A 113 -13.04 -5.60 6.65
CA LEU A 113 -13.51 -4.23 6.80
C LEU A 113 -14.87 -4.12 7.50
N LYS A 114 -15.46 -5.25 7.91
CA LYS A 114 -16.80 -5.34 8.52
C LYS A 114 -17.91 -4.76 7.65
N LEU A 115 -17.74 -4.85 6.33
CA LEU A 115 -18.74 -4.46 5.34
C LEU A 115 -19.63 -5.68 5.01
N LYS A 116 -20.85 -5.42 4.54
CA LYS A 116 -21.86 -6.46 4.33
C LYS A 116 -21.71 -7.15 2.98
N ASN A 117 -21.36 -6.40 1.94
CA ASN A 117 -21.32 -6.92 0.56
C ASN A 117 -20.47 -6.03 -0.37
N ALA A 118 -20.36 -6.46 -1.62
CA ALA A 118 -19.57 -5.76 -2.64
C ALA A 118 -20.09 -4.35 -2.97
N ALA A 119 -21.41 -4.12 -2.91
CA ALA A 119 -21.99 -2.79 -3.18
C ALA A 119 -21.64 -1.78 -2.07
N GLU A 120 -21.61 -2.23 -0.81
CA GLU A 120 -21.14 -1.41 0.30
C GLU A 120 -19.63 -1.14 0.17
N PHE A 121 -18.83 -2.15 -0.22
CA PHE A 121 -17.41 -1.96 -0.50
C PHE A 121 -17.15 -0.96 -1.63
N GLU A 122 -17.89 -1.04 -2.72
CA GLU A 122 -17.77 -0.12 -3.84
C GLU A 122 -18.12 1.31 -3.43
N SER A 123 -19.24 1.51 -2.73
CA SER A 123 -19.70 2.84 -2.33
C SER A 123 -18.89 3.49 -1.22
N THR A 124 -18.27 2.70 -0.33
CA THR A 124 -17.52 3.20 0.84
C THR A 124 -16.01 3.27 0.62
N VAL A 125 -15.43 2.30 -0.10
CA VAL A 125 -13.98 2.17 -0.29
C VAL A 125 -13.57 2.58 -1.70
N LEU A 126 -14.19 1.99 -2.72
CA LEU A 126 -13.73 2.19 -4.11
C LEU A 126 -14.11 3.58 -4.65
N LYS A 127 -15.29 4.10 -4.27
CA LYS A 127 -15.74 5.45 -4.64
C LYS A 127 -14.78 6.53 -4.14
N GLN A 128 -14.22 6.38 -2.94
CA GLN A 128 -13.23 7.31 -2.40
C GLN A 128 -11.93 7.31 -3.23
N ARG A 129 -11.66 6.20 -3.92
CA ARG A 129 -10.45 5.96 -4.72
C ARG A 129 -10.67 6.13 -6.23
N ASN A 130 -11.88 6.52 -6.64
CA ASN A 130 -12.30 6.62 -8.05
C ASN A 130 -11.96 5.38 -8.88
N THR A 131 -12.18 4.19 -8.32
CA THR A 131 -11.96 2.91 -9.02
C THR A 131 -13.22 2.07 -9.03
N THR A 132 -13.31 1.16 -9.99
CA THR A 132 -14.41 0.21 -10.12
C THR A 132 -14.08 -1.12 -9.45
N LEU A 133 -15.12 -1.94 -9.19
CA LEU A 133 -14.90 -3.29 -8.68
C LEU A 133 -14.08 -4.15 -9.65
N PHE A 134 -14.23 -3.94 -10.96
CA PHE A 134 -13.47 -4.64 -11.99
C PHE A 134 -11.98 -4.31 -11.90
N GLU A 135 -11.63 -3.02 -11.89
CA GLU A 135 -10.24 -2.57 -11.74
C GLU A 135 -9.63 -3.08 -10.43
N TYR A 136 -10.37 -3.04 -9.32
CA TYR A 136 -9.86 -3.58 -8.06
C TYR A 136 -9.57 -5.09 -8.13
N LYS A 137 -10.45 -5.87 -8.77
CA LYS A 137 -10.22 -7.31 -8.96
C LYS A 137 -9.01 -7.58 -9.85
N GLU A 138 -8.88 -6.86 -10.96
CA GLU A 138 -7.86 -7.09 -11.97
C GLU A 138 -6.48 -6.53 -11.61
N ASP A 139 -6.43 -5.36 -10.97
CA ASP A 139 -5.19 -4.63 -10.75
C ASP A 139 -4.68 -4.75 -9.30
N VAL A 140 -5.54 -5.19 -8.36
CA VAL A 140 -5.15 -5.39 -6.95
C VAL A 140 -5.22 -6.85 -6.56
N LEU A 141 -6.39 -7.49 -6.66
CA LEU A 141 -6.57 -8.84 -6.12
C LEU A 141 -5.84 -9.90 -6.93
N ARG A 142 -6.00 -9.90 -8.26
CA ARG A 142 -5.39 -10.92 -9.12
C ARG A 142 -3.85 -10.91 -9.01
N PRO A 143 -3.14 -9.77 -9.10
CA PRO A 143 -1.69 -9.72 -8.91
C PRO A 143 -1.27 -10.13 -7.49
N ALA A 144 -2.03 -9.75 -6.46
CA ALA A 144 -1.76 -10.15 -5.08
C ALA A 144 -1.86 -11.67 -4.88
N ILE A 145 -2.87 -12.32 -5.47
CA ILE A 145 -3.04 -13.78 -5.43
C ILE A 145 -1.88 -14.48 -6.13
N LEU A 146 -1.49 -14.01 -7.32
CA LEU A 146 -0.35 -14.57 -8.07
C LEU A 146 0.95 -14.46 -7.26
N MET A 147 1.24 -13.27 -6.71
CA MET A 147 2.42 -13.04 -5.89
C MET A 147 2.44 -13.90 -4.63
N ARG A 148 1.30 -14.03 -3.94
CA ARG A 148 1.16 -14.91 -2.77
C ARG A 148 1.49 -16.35 -3.13
N LYS A 149 0.89 -16.90 -4.20
CA LYS A 149 1.16 -18.27 -4.66
C LYS A 149 2.61 -18.49 -5.11
N LEU A 150 3.23 -17.49 -5.73
CA LEU A 150 4.64 -17.57 -6.11
C LEU A 150 5.54 -17.59 -4.87
N ALA A 151 5.26 -16.74 -3.88
CA ALA A 151 5.98 -16.69 -2.61
C ALA A 151 5.81 -17.98 -1.80
N GLU A 152 4.60 -18.56 -1.76
CA GLU A 152 4.32 -19.84 -1.10
C GLU A 152 5.26 -20.96 -1.56
N LYS A 153 5.66 -20.99 -2.84
CA LYS A 153 6.61 -21.99 -3.38
C LYS A 153 8.04 -21.85 -2.85
N ARG A 154 8.40 -20.70 -2.28
CA ARG A 154 9.72 -20.40 -1.72
C ARG A 154 9.78 -20.54 -0.20
N VAL A 155 8.63 -20.64 0.46
CA VAL A 155 8.56 -20.61 1.92
C VAL A 155 8.59 -22.01 2.50
N GLN A 156 9.60 -22.26 3.34
CA GLN A 156 9.66 -23.43 4.21
C GLN A 156 9.64 -23.01 5.68
N VAL A 157 8.81 -23.70 6.47
CA VAL A 157 8.79 -23.58 7.93
C VAL A 157 9.68 -24.66 8.52
N THR A 158 10.70 -24.24 9.26
CA THR A 158 11.65 -25.11 9.94
C THR A 158 11.30 -25.25 11.42
N GLU A 159 11.84 -26.27 12.08
CA GLU A 159 11.69 -26.44 13.53
C GLU A 159 12.24 -25.24 14.32
N GLU A 160 13.33 -24.65 13.84
CA GLU A 160 13.91 -23.45 14.42
C GLU A 160 12.93 -22.27 14.39
N ASP A 161 12.21 -22.08 13.27
CA ASP A 161 11.20 -21.04 13.16
C ASP A 161 10.06 -21.24 14.17
N LEU A 162 9.67 -22.50 14.39
CA LEU A 162 8.62 -22.84 15.35
C LEU A 162 9.06 -22.58 16.79
N ARG A 163 10.31 -22.93 17.13
CA ARG A 163 10.90 -22.65 18.45
C ARG A 163 10.95 -21.15 18.72
N LYS A 164 11.47 -20.37 17.76
CA LYS A 164 11.50 -18.90 17.85
C LYS A 164 10.10 -18.31 18.01
N ALA A 165 9.12 -18.81 17.25
CA ALA A 165 7.74 -18.35 17.36
C ALA A 165 7.09 -18.72 18.70
N PHE A 166 7.43 -19.88 19.27
CA PHE A 166 6.98 -20.28 20.60
C PHE A 166 7.57 -19.37 21.67
N GLU A 167 8.88 -19.12 21.65
CA GLU A 167 9.55 -18.20 22.56
C GLU A 167 9.01 -16.77 22.43
N ALA A 168 8.75 -16.29 21.21
CA ALA A 168 8.16 -14.98 20.97
C ALA A 168 6.73 -14.86 21.55
N ASN A 169 5.94 -15.94 21.53
CA ASN A 169 4.54 -15.91 21.94
C ASN A 169 4.35 -16.23 23.43
N TYR A 170 5.13 -17.16 23.96
CA TYR A 170 4.95 -17.78 25.29
C TYR A 170 6.19 -17.69 26.17
N GLY A 171 7.35 -17.31 25.63
CA GLY A 171 8.55 -17.05 26.41
C GLY A 171 8.44 -15.79 27.26
N GLU A 172 9.53 -15.48 27.94
CA GLU A 172 9.65 -14.23 28.69
C GLU A 172 9.46 -13.00 27.80
N LYS A 173 8.86 -11.96 28.38
CA LYS A 173 8.63 -10.68 27.71
C LYS A 173 9.04 -9.55 28.63
N VAL A 174 9.41 -8.41 28.07
CA VAL A 174 9.76 -7.23 28.86
C VAL A 174 8.68 -6.18 28.67
N GLN A 175 8.05 -5.76 29.76
CA GLN A 175 7.21 -4.58 29.74
C GLN A 175 8.11 -3.35 29.77
N CYS A 176 8.02 -2.53 28.73
CA CYS A 176 8.82 -1.31 28.60
C CYS A 176 7.96 -0.07 28.45
N ARG A 177 8.62 1.07 28.65
CA ARG A 177 8.16 2.40 28.27
C ARG A 177 9.19 3.04 27.36
N ILE A 178 8.75 3.84 26.41
CA ILE A 178 9.63 4.55 25.48
C ILE A 178 9.32 6.03 25.42
N ILE A 179 10.37 6.79 25.12
CA ILE A 179 10.29 8.15 24.60
C ILE A 179 10.88 8.10 23.19
N LEU A 180 10.06 8.40 22.19
CA LEU A 180 10.51 8.52 20.81
C LEU A 180 10.72 10.00 20.48
N VAL A 181 11.95 10.34 20.09
CA VAL A 181 12.31 11.64 19.54
C VAL A 181 12.43 11.48 18.01
N PRO A 182 11.53 12.08 17.22
CA PRO A 182 11.59 12.02 15.76
C PRO A 182 12.94 12.48 15.23
N LYS A 183 13.39 11.89 14.11
CA LYS A 183 14.66 12.27 13.48
C LYS A 183 14.71 13.75 13.08
N SER A 184 13.56 14.36 12.79
CA SER A 184 13.40 15.80 12.50
C SER A 184 13.85 16.71 13.64
N ASP A 185 13.73 16.24 14.88
CA ASP A 185 14.02 17.03 16.08
C ASP A 185 15.51 16.94 16.46
N GLY A 186 16.19 15.91 15.94
CA GLY A 186 17.63 15.72 16.04
C GLY A 186 18.11 15.08 17.35
N LEU A 187 19.31 14.51 17.31
CA LEU A 187 19.93 13.80 18.43
C LEU A 187 20.11 14.68 19.68
N GLY A 188 20.32 15.99 19.49
CA GLY A 188 20.51 16.92 20.60
C GLY A 188 19.30 17.02 21.54
N VAL A 189 18.08 16.82 21.03
CA VAL A 189 16.87 16.78 21.87
C VAL A 189 16.84 15.48 22.69
N ALA A 190 17.15 14.34 22.06
CA ALA A 190 17.21 13.06 22.76
C ALA A 190 18.28 13.06 23.87
N LEU A 191 19.45 13.67 23.64
CA LEU A 191 20.49 13.83 24.66
C LEU A 191 20.03 14.65 25.86
N LYS A 192 19.34 15.77 25.63
CA LYS A 192 18.79 16.60 26.72
C LYS A 192 17.79 15.82 27.58
N ILE A 193 16.90 15.07 26.94
CA ILE A 193 15.92 14.22 27.64
C ILE A 193 16.63 13.12 28.43
N TYR A 194 17.61 12.46 27.80
CA TYR A 194 18.41 11.43 28.44
C TYR A 194 19.12 11.94 29.71
N ASP A 195 19.82 13.07 29.61
CA ASP A 195 20.53 13.68 30.74
C ASP A 195 19.59 14.13 31.86
N LYS A 196 18.39 14.63 31.50
CA LYS A 196 17.34 14.99 32.47
C LYS A 196 16.86 13.78 33.27
N LEU A 197 16.72 12.63 32.63
CA LEU A 197 16.13 11.42 33.20
C LEU A 197 17.13 10.49 33.86
N LYS A 198 18.42 10.57 33.50
CA LYS A 198 19.45 9.68 34.02
C LYS A 198 19.48 9.68 35.55
N GLY A 199 19.19 8.52 36.15
CA GLY A 199 19.17 8.33 37.60
C GLY A 199 17.94 8.86 38.34
N LYS A 200 16.88 9.33 37.65
CA LYS A 200 15.65 9.87 38.26
C LYS A 200 14.57 8.82 38.55
N GLY A 201 14.71 7.61 38.00
CA GLY A 201 13.77 6.51 38.20
C GLY A 201 12.53 6.56 37.30
N ILE A 202 11.61 5.60 37.51
CA ILE A 202 10.47 5.34 36.62
C ILE A 202 9.42 6.45 36.61
N ASP A 203 9.14 7.09 37.75
CA ASP A 203 8.07 8.10 37.84
C ASP A 203 8.39 9.34 37.01
N GLU A 204 9.65 9.79 37.04
CA GLU A 204 10.08 10.93 36.24
C GLU A 204 10.14 10.58 34.74
N PHE A 205 10.54 9.35 34.41
CA PHE A 205 10.44 8.85 33.04
C PHE A 205 9.00 8.88 32.53
N ILE A 206 8.04 8.42 33.35
CA ILE A 206 6.61 8.43 32.99
C ILE A 206 6.11 9.86 32.75
N ARG A 207 6.48 10.82 33.61
CA ARG A 207 6.11 12.24 33.42
C ARG A 207 6.64 12.82 32.13
N GLU A 208 7.90 12.54 31.80
CA GLU A 208 8.51 13.01 30.56
C GLU A 208 7.89 12.32 29.34
N ALA A 209 7.73 11.00 29.41
CA ALA A 209 7.08 10.21 28.37
C ALA A 209 5.62 10.59 28.16
N SER A 210 4.95 11.19 29.14
CA SER A 210 3.57 11.68 29.01
C SER A 210 3.47 13.01 28.25
N GLN A 211 4.59 13.66 27.95
CA GLN A 211 4.66 14.92 27.19
C GLN A 211 5.06 14.71 25.72
N GLN A 212 5.41 13.48 25.33
CA GLN A 212 5.86 13.19 23.97
C GLN A 212 4.74 13.43 22.93
N PRO A 213 5.06 13.85 21.69
CA PRO A 213 4.06 14.15 20.67
C PRO A 213 3.55 12.87 19.97
N SER A 214 3.08 11.89 20.74
CA SER A 214 2.59 10.61 20.23
C SER A 214 1.42 10.07 21.05
N GLN A 215 0.69 9.09 20.50
CA GLN A 215 -0.39 8.41 21.24
C GLN A 215 0.11 7.70 22.50
N LEU A 216 1.42 7.45 22.60
CA LEU A 216 2.03 6.83 23.78
C LEU A 216 2.03 7.76 24.99
N ALA A 217 1.92 9.09 24.79
CA ALA A 217 1.84 10.07 25.86
C ALA A 217 0.72 9.76 26.86
N ALA A 218 -0.45 9.40 26.37
CA ALA A 218 -1.61 9.06 27.19
C ALA A 218 -1.36 7.87 28.15
N THR A 219 -0.36 7.04 27.85
CA THR A 219 0.01 5.88 28.67
C THR A 219 1.37 6.03 29.35
N GLY A 220 1.97 7.23 29.31
CA GLY A 220 3.32 7.48 29.82
C GLY A 220 4.39 6.66 29.10
N GLY A 221 4.30 6.59 27.77
CA GLY A 221 5.25 5.87 26.93
C GLY A 221 5.07 4.36 26.88
N LYS A 222 4.01 3.80 27.49
CA LYS A 222 3.86 2.34 27.61
C LYS A 222 3.61 1.69 26.26
N ILE A 223 4.44 0.71 25.92
CA ILE A 223 4.29 -0.08 24.70
C ILE A 223 3.81 -1.50 24.99
N ARG A 224 3.42 -2.21 23.93
CA ARG A 224 3.19 -3.66 24.03
C ARG A 224 4.48 -4.34 24.52
N PRO A 225 4.39 -5.37 25.37
CA PRO A 225 5.57 -6.08 25.84
C PRO A 225 6.45 -6.55 24.68
N ILE A 226 7.75 -6.30 24.81
CA ILE A 226 8.75 -6.76 23.85
C ILE A 226 9.01 -8.24 24.11
N ASN A 227 8.89 -9.05 23.08
CA ASN A 227 9.17 -10.48 23.11
C ASN A 227 10.53 -10.79 22.48
N ARG A 228 11.00 -12.02 22.67
CA ARG A 228 12.14 -12.56 21.94
C ARG A 228 11.84 -12.67 20.45
N HIS A 229 12.87 -12.57 19.61
CA HIS A 229 12.79 -12.71 18.14
C HIS A 229 11.82 -11.71 17.50
N SER A 230 11.77 -10.51 18.06
CA SER A 230 10.94 -9.42 17.56
C SER A 230 11.53 -8.82 16.26
N ALA A 231 10.72 -8.03 15.54
CA ALA A 231 11.16 -7.33 14.34
C ALA A 231 12.09 -6.12 14.61
N ALA A 232 12.45 -5.86 15.88
CA ALA A 232 13.33 -4.76 16.27
C ALA A 232 14.48 -5.27 17.18
N PRO A 233 15.53 -5.88 16.59
CA PRO A 233 16.62 -6.51 17.34
C PRO A 233 17.36 -5.56 18.28
N GLU A 234 17.46 -4.28 17.95
CA GLU A 234 18.09 -3.25 18.78
C GLU A 234 17.29 -2.99 20.05
N LEU A 235 15.97 -2.82 19.93
CA LEU A 235 15.07 -2.61 21.06
C LEU A 235 14.95 -3.87 21.92
N GLU A 236 14.92 -5.05 21.30
CA GLU A 236 14.93 -6.32 22.02
C GLU A 236 16.19 -6.48 22.88
N ARG A 237 17.37 -6.31 22.28
CA ARG A 237 18.64 -6.44 23.01
C ARG A 237 18.69 -5.49 24.20
N ALA A 238 18.32 -4.22 24.01
CA ALA A 238 18.29 -3.24 25.08
C ALA A 238 17.27 -3.62 26.17
N ALA A 239 16.04 -3.98 25.80
CA ALA A 239 14.99 -4.31 26.77
C ALA A 239 15.38 -5.50 27.66
N PHE A 240 15.98 -6.55 27.10
CA PHE A 240 16.37 -7.74 27.84
C PHE A 240 17.69 -7.58 28.62
N SER A 241 18.57 -6.65 28.24
CA SER A 241 19.81 -6.38 28.98
C SER A 241 19.62 -5.53 30.24
N LEU A 242 18.57 -4.71 30.27
CA LEU A 242 18.25 -3.83 31.38
C LEU A 242 17.66 -4.58 32.57
N ARG A 243 17.79 -4.00 33.77
CA ARG A 243 17.06 -4.40 34.99
C ARG A 243 15.73 -3.66 35.10
N ASP A 244 14.86 -4.14 35.99
CA ASP A 244 13.60 -3.45 36.30
C ASP A 244 13.89 -2.05 36.87
N GLY A 245 13.26 -1.03 36.29
CA GLY A 245 13.48 0.38 36.59
C GLY A 245 14.68 1.03 35.89
N GLU A 246 15.46 0.26 35.12
CA GLU A 246 16.65 0.76 34.43
C GLU A 246 16.30 1.34 33.05
N MET A 247 17.05 2.37 32.65
CA MET A 247 16.91 3.08 31.38
C MET A 247 18.06 2.71 30.43
N SER A 248 17.75 2.48 29.15
CA SER A 248 18.73 2.22 28.10
C SER A 248 19.53 3.47 27.75
N GLU A 249 20.66 3.29 27.06
CA GLU A 249 21.23 4.35 26.22
C GLU A 249 20.27 4.76 25.10
N ILE A 250 20.58 5.84 24.38
CA ILE A 250 19.80 6.29 23.24
C ILE A 250 20.00 5.31 22.08
N ILE A 251 18.89 4.76 21.57
CA ILE A 251 18.88 3.79 20.48
C ILE A 251 18.41 4.51 19.21
N GLU A 252 19.23 4.52 18.16
CA GLU A 252 18.78 5.01 16.85
C GLU A 252 17.92 3.95 16.15
N VAL A 253 16.74 4.37 15.68
CA VAL A 253 15.79 3.58 14.89
C VAL A 253 15.42 4.35 13.63
N GLN A 254 14.72 3.72 12.70
CA GLN A 254 14.34 4.36 11.43
C GLN A 254 13.55 5.65 11.63
N GLU A 255 12.68 5.68 12.64
CA GLU A 255 11.80 6.79 12.97
C GLU A 255 12.50 7.93 13.74
N GLY A 256 13.69 7.69 14.30
CA GLY A 256 14.41 8.66 15.11
C GLY A 256 15.22 8.02 16.25
N TYR A 257 15.10 8.57 17.45
CA TYR A 257 15.87 8.16 18.61
C TYR A 257 14.94 7.70 19.73
N VAL A 258 15.19 6.52 20.27
CA VAL A 258 14.39 5.91 21.33
C VAL A 258 15.19 5.85 22.62
N ILE A 259 14.60 6.33 23.71
CA ILE A 259 15.05 6.05 25.07
C ILE A 259 14.05 5.06 25.66
N LEU A 260 14.54 3.92 26.12
CA LEU A 260 13.72 2.83 26.63
C LEU A 260 13.95 2.66 28.12
N LEU A 261 12.87 2.42 28.86
CA LEU A 261 12.94 2.03 30.27
C LEU A 261 12.22 0.69 30.44
N ARG A 262 12.88 -0.24 31.13
CA ARG A 262 12.28 -1.53 31.50
C ARG A 262 11.45 -1.36 32.76
N GLU A 263 10.14 -1.57 32.67
CA GLU A 263 9.24 -1.53 33.81
C GLU A 263 9.31 -2.84 34.61
N LYS A 264 9.19 -3.99 33.91
CA LYS A 264 9.30 -5.31 34.53
C LYS A 264 9.56 -6.43 33.52
N LEU A 265 10.14 -7.53 33.99
CA LEU A 265 10.10 -8.82 33.30
C LEU A 265 8.75 -9.50 33.52
N ILE A 266 8.20 -10.03 32.44
CA ILE A 266 7.04 -10.93 32.43
C ILE A 266 7.60 -12.33 32.19
N PRO A 267 7.45 -13.27 33.14
CA PRO A 267 7.98 -14.62 33.00
C PRO A 267 7.28 -15.37 31.86
N ALA A 268 7.93 -16.42 31.37
CA ALA A 268 7.35 -17.32 30.38
C ALA A 268 6.08 -17.99 30.91
N ASP A 269 5.13 -18.25 30.00
CA ASP A 269 3.91 -19.00 30.32
C ASP A 269 4.22 -20.50 30.32
N THR A 270 4.51 -21.03 31.51
CA THR A 270 4.83 -22.44 31.71
C THR A 270 3.61 -23.37 31.60
N GLY A 271 2.40 -22.82 31.47
CA GLY A 271 1.17 -23.60 31.34
C GLY A 271 0.92 -24.12 29.92
N ILE A 272 1.62 -23.60 28.92
CA ILE A 272 1.45 -23.95 27.52
C ILE A 272 2.64 -24.78 27.05
N ARG A 273 2.39 -25.99 26.55
CA ARG A 273 3.44 -26.83 25.98
C ARG A 273 3.58 -26.55 24.49
N PHE A 274 4.80 -26.68 23.98
CA PHE A 274 5.11 -26.45 22.57
C PHE A 274 4.27 -27.32 21.65
N GLU A 275 4.09 -28.60 22.01
CA GLU A 275 3.36 -29.59 21.23
C GLU A 275 1.88 -29.20 21.03
N ASP A 276 1.26 -28.58 22.04
CA ASP A 276 -0.16 -28.24 22.03
C ASP A 276 -0.46 -27.08 21.06
N VAL A 277 0.54 -26.23 20.79
CA VAL A 277 0.40 -25.04 19.92
C VAL A 277 1.19 -25.15 18.62
N ARG A 278 1.92 -26.24 18.39
CA ARG A 278 2.84 -26.41 17.25
C ARG A 278 2.19 -26.16 15.91
N GLU A 279 1.03 -26.77 15.65
CA GLU A 279 0.31 -26.60 14.38
C GLU A 279 -0.25 -25.20 14.18
N GLN A 280 -0.65 -24.55 15.26
CA GLN A 280 -1.08 -23.15 15.23
C GLN A 280 0.10 -22.23 14.91
N LEU A 281 1.25 -22.43 15.57
CA LEU A 281 2.48 -21.69 15.29
C LEU A 281 2.94 -21.92 13.85
N ARG A 282 2.86 -23.16 13.35
CA ARG A 282 3.21 -23.49 11.96
C ARG A 282 2.41 -22.65 10.97
N ARG A 283 1.09 -22.56 11.14
CA ARG A 283 0.24 -21.72 10.26
C ARG A 283 0.58 -20.24 10.36
N GLU A 284 0.83 -19.72 11.57
CA GLU A 284 1.18 -18.31 11.79
C GLU A 284 2.55 -17.96 11.19
N VAL A 285 3.55 -18.80 11.42
CA VAL A 285 4.90 -18.64 10.88
C VAL A 285 4.88 -18.74 9.37
N TYR A 286 4.18 -19.75 8.81
CA TYR A 286 4.02 -19.88 7.37
C TYR A 286 3.44 -18.61 6.76
N LYS A 287 2.31 -18.13 7.29
CA LYS A 287 1.65 -16.92 6.81
C LYS A 287 2.60 -15.71 6.87
N ARG A 288 3.27 -15.47 8.00
CA ARG A 288 4.21 -14.35 8.16
C ARG A 288 5.38 -14.44 7.19
N LYS A 289 5.95 -15.64 6.98
CA LYS A 289 7.05 -15.83 6.02
C LYS A 289 6.61 -15.58 4.59
N VAL A 290 5.41 -16.02 4.20
CA VAL A 290 4.84 -15.72 2.86
C VAL A 290 4.67 -14.21 2.70
N GLU A 291 4.07 -13.53 3.67
CA GLU A 291 3.89 -12.07 3.63
C GLU A 291 5.23 -11.31 3.53
N ALA A 292 6.27 -11.78 4.23
CA ALA A 292 7.61 -11.18 4.17
C ALA A 292 8.36 -11.48 2.86
N GLU A 293 8.10 -12.63 2.22
CA GLU A 293 8.75 -13.03 0.97
C GLU A 293 8.19 -12.26 -0.25
N ILE A 294 6.90 -11.89 -0.25
CA ILE A 294 6.25 -11.18 -1.37
C ILE A 294 7.04 -9.94 -1.85
N PRO A 295 7.39 -8.96 -0.98
CA PRO A 295 8.13 -7.78 -1.45
C PRO A 295 9.54 -8.10 -1.93
N LEU A 296 10.22 -9.08 -1.32
CA LEU A 296 11.56 -9.51 -1.74
C LEU A 296 11.51 -10.12 -3.14
N LEU A 297 10.56 -11.04 -3.35
CA LEU A 297 10.31 -11.68 -4.63
C LEU A 297 9.95 -10.65 -5.70
N PHE A 298 9.06 -9.70 -5.40
CA PHE A 298 8.69 -8.67 -6.38
C PHE A 298 9.89 -7.82 -6.79
N ASN A 299 10.72 -7.40 -5.84
CA ASN A 299 11.92 -6.63 -6.13
C ASN A 299 12.92 -7.42 -6.99
N GLU A 300 13.09 -8.72 -6.73
CA GLU A 300 13.92 -9.63 -7.54
C GLU A 300 13.38 -9.77 -8.98
N LEU A 301 12.07 -10.00 -9.12
CA LEU A 301 11.41 -10.09 -10.43
C LEU A 301 11.53 -8.79 -11.22
N ARG A 302 11.38 -7.64 -10.54
CA ARG A 302 11.53 -6.33 -11.16
C ARG A 302 12.97 -6.04 -11.59
N ALA A 303 13.95 -6.36 -10.74
CA ALA A 303 15.36 -6.17 -11.05
C ALA A 303 15.86 -7.05 -12.20
N SER A 304 15.25 -8.23 -12.38
CA SER A 304 15.57 -9.17 -13.47
C SER A 304 14.80 -8.91 -14.76
N ALA A 305 13.78 -8.05 -14.75
CA ALA A 305 12.99 -7.72 -15.92
C ALA A 305 13.73 -6.74 -16.85
N VAL A 306 13.77 -7.05 -18.15
CA VAL A 306 14.20 -6.10 -19.18
C VAL A 306 13.01 -5.24 -19.57
N ILE A 307 13.03 -3.97 -19.17
CA ILE A 307 11.94 -3.01 -19.40
C ILE A 307 12.41 -1.99 -20.43
N ASN A 308 11.82 -2.02 -21.63
CA ASN A 308 12.01 -1.01 -22.67
C ASN A 308 10.80 -0.06 -22.68
N ASP A 309 10.93 1.08 -22.02
CA ASP A 309 9.88 2.11 -21.98
C ASP A 309 10.00 3.05 -23.20
N PHE A 310 9.10 2.86 -24.16
CA PHE A 310 9.01 3.69 -25.37
C PHE A 310 8.09 4.90 -25.22
N LEU A 311 7.36 5.04 -24.11
CA LEU A 311 6.48 6.18 -23.87
C LEU A 311 7.31 7.44 -23.54
N ASN A 312 8.42 7.26 -22.82
CA ASN A 312 9.35 8.34 -22.49
C ASN A 312 10.03 8.99 -23.71
N ASN A 313 10.07 8.30 -24.85
CA ASN A 313 10.73 8.78 -26.07
C ASN A 313 9.76 9.24 -27.17
N ARG A 314 8.44 9.29 -26.92
CA ARG A 314 7.45 9.57 -27.97
C ARG A 314 6.41 10.66 -27.67
N PHE A 315 6.29 11.09 -26.42
CA PHE A 315 5.27 12.05 -26.03
C PHE A 315 5.88 13.11 -25.10
N ASP A 316 6.69 14.01 -25.65
CA ASP A 316 6.82 15.33 -25.04
C ASP A 316 5.47 16.04 -25.24
N ILE A 317 4.95 16.73 -24.22
CA ILE A 317 3.64 17.42 -24.30
C ILE A 317 3.64 18.46 -25.43
N LYS A 318 4.83 18.86 -25.89
CA LYS A 318 5.06 19.74 -27.03
C LYS A 318 4.82 19.09 -28.39
N ASP A 319 4.86 17.76 -28.47
CA ASP A 319 4.78 17.00 -29.73
C ASP A 319 3.39 16.41 -29.99
N VAL A 320 2.45 16.56 -29.04
CA VAL A 320 1.03 16.27 -29.28
C VAL A 320 0.44 17.42 -30.10
N PRO A 321 0.00 17.19 -31.35
CA PRO A 321 -0.68 18.22 -32.11
C PRO A 321 -1.99 18.55 -31.41
N LEU A 322 -2.07 19.69 -30.75
CA LEU A 322 -3.33 20.23 -30.27
C LEU A 322 -4.22 20.47 -31.49
N PRO A 323 -5.45 19.91 -31.56
CA PRO A 323 -6.38 20.25 -32.63
C PRO A 323 -6.57 21.78 -32.63
N GLY A 324 -6.36 22.37 -33.81
CA GLY A 324 -6.14 23.80 -34.00
C GLY A 324 -7.15 24.68 -33.27
N ARG A 325 -6.65 25.61 -32.45
CA ARG A 325 -7.34 26.86 -32.17
C ARG A 325 -7.45 27.63 -33.49
N ASN A 326 -8.51 27.37 -34.26
CA ASN A 326 -8.95 28.35 -35.24
C ASN A 326 -9.37 29.59 -34.47
N SER A 327 -8.48 30.59 -34.43
CA SER A 327 -8.83 31.95 -34.06
C SER A 327 -10.04 32.37 -34.89
N PRO A 328 -11.11 32.91 -34.28
CA PRO A 328 -12.20 33.49 -35.07
C PRO A 328 -11.62 34.61 -35.92
N GLY A 329 -11.73 34.44 -37.24
CA GLY A 329 -11.20 35.36 -38.23
C GLY A 329 -11.68 36.78 -37.97
N ALA A 330 -10.73 37.70 -37.98
CA ALA A 330 -11.00 39.12 -38.13
C ALA A 330 -11.85 39.34 -39.39
N LEU A 331 -13.07 39.85 -39.22
CA LEU A 331 -13.81 40.45 -40.32
C LEU A 331 -13.00 41.65 -40.85
N ALA A 332 -12.45 41.51 -42.05
CA ALA A 332 -11.98 42.66 -42.82
C ALA A 332 -13.19 43.45 -43.35
N PRO A 333 -13.13 44.79 -43.41
CA PRO A 333 -14.25 45.61 -43.83
C PRO A 333 -14.42 45.55 -45.36
N SER A 334 -15.68 45.44 -45.78
CA SER A 334 -16.10 45.50 -47.18
C SER A 334 -15.85 46.88 -47.79
N SER A 335 -15.00 46.97 -48.80
CA SER A 335 -14.93 48.13 -49.71
C SER A 335 -15.28 47.70 -51.13
N SER A 336 -16.44 48.13 -51.61
CA SER A 336 -16.74 48.14 -53.05
C SER A 336 -17.72 49.26 -53.36
N ALA A 337 -17.20 50.34 -53.95
CA ALA A 337 -17.96 51.27 -54.78
C ALA A 337 -17.16 51.46 -56.07
N PRO A 338 -17.76 51.28 -57.26
CA PRO A 338 -17.17 51.76 -58.50
C PRO A 338 -17.86 53.06 -58.93
N SER A 339 -17.06 54.09 -59.20
CA SER A 339 -17.47 55.28 -59.94
C SER A 339 -16.99 55.18 -61.39
N SER A 340 -17.94 55.19 -62.32
CA SER A 340 -17.81 55.51 -63.74
C SER A 340 -18.75 56.72 -63.93
N HIS A 341 -18.38 57.87 -64.48
CA HIS A 341 -17.77 58.17 -65.78
C HIS A 341 -17.38 59.68 -65.82
N PRO A 342 -16.75 60.20 -66.90
CA PRO A 342 -15.93 61.43 -66.89
C PRO A 342 -16.67 62.76 -66.67
#